data_AF-A0A9D6GNP2-F1
#
_entry.id   AF-A0A9D6GNP2-F1
#
_cell.length_a   1.000
_cell.length_b   1.000
_cell.length_c   1.000
_cell.angle_alpha   90.00
_cell.angle_beta   90.00
_cell.angle_gamma   90.00
#
_symmetry.space_group_name_H-M   'P 1'
#
loop_
_entity.id
_entity.type
_entity.pdbx_description
1 polymer ?
#
loop_
_entity_poly.entity_id
_entity_poly.type
_entity_poly.pdbx_seq_one_letter_code
_entity_poly.pdbx_strand_id
1 'polypeptide(L)'
;MREIHTASQSGLVALTAMGIRAVIDVVADDLLGAASLVFAKKLTALSESGHLTPTQHEALSAVVEVGHAAAHRAHVPSERDVLMMFEVLHHVLCSAYGLQNTPSELKARTPPKPQVPKGSRAS
;
A
#
# COMPACT_ATOMS: atom_id res chain seq x y z
N MET A 1 11.90 6.14 -5.24
CA MET A 1 10.66 6.37 -6.00
C MET A 1 10.82 7.19 -7.27
N ARG A 2 11.72 8.20 -7.35
CA ARG A 2 11.88 9.03 -8.57
C ARG A 2 12.12 8.20 -9.84
N GLU A 3 13.02 7.23 -9.78
CA GLU A 3 13.36 6.38 -10.94
C GLU A 3 12.16 5.60 -11.47
N ILE A 4 11.33 5.06 -10.57
CA ILE A 4 10.12 4.31 -10.92
C ILE A 4 9.09 5.21 -11.60
N HIS A 5 8.91 6.44 -11.10
CA HIS A 5 8.05 7.42 -11.74
C HIS A 5 8.57 7.84 -13.12
N THR A 6 9.87 8.11 -13.26
CA THR A 6 10.47 8.45 -14.56
C THR A 6 10.32 7.30 -15.55
N ALA A 7 10.55 6.06 -15.12
CA ALA A 7 10.33 4.86 -15.94
C ALA A 7 8.87 4.77 -16.41
N SER A 8 7.92 4.95 -15.50
CA SER A 8 6.49 4.93 -15.82
C SER A 8 6.10 6.01 -16.82
N GLN A 9 6.53 7.26 -16.59
CA GLN A 9 6.26 8.39 -17.47
C GLN A 9 6.91 8.25 -18.85
N SER A 10 7.94 7.41 -18.95
CA SER A 10 8.65 7.11 -20.20
C SER A 10 8.14 5.83 -20.87
N GLY A 11 7.04 5.23 -20.40
CA GLY A 11 6.48 4.00 -20.96
C GLY A 11 7.30 2.73 -20.70
N LEU A 12 8.27 2.78 -19.77
CA LEU A 12 9.12 1.65 -19.41
C LEU A 12 8.40 0.73 -18.41
N VAL A 13 7.32 0.10 -18.86
CA VAL A 13 6.36 -0.66 -18.03
C VAL A 13 7.00 -1.83 -17.27
N ALA A 14 7.90 -2.59 -17.91
CA ALA A 14 8.60 -3.70 -17.25
C ALA A 14 9.54 -3.21 -16.14
N LEU A 15 10.30 -2.15 -16.40
CA LEU A 15 11.17 -1.50 -15.38
C LEU A 15 10.35 -0.95 -14.22
N THR A 16 9.20 -0.35 -14.53
CA THR A 16 8.29 0.16 -13.51
C THR A 16 7.77 -0.95 -12.62
N ALA A 17 7.32 -2.08 -13.20
CA ALA A 17 6.82 -3.24 -12.46
C ALA A 17 7.91 -3.85 -11.56
N MET A 18 9.14 -4.00 -12.06
CA MET A 18 10.29 -4.46 -11.27
C MET A 18 10.60 -3.51 -10.10
N GLY A 19 10.59 -2.21 -10.36
CA GLY A 19 10.81 -1.19 -9.34
C GLY A 19 9.74 -1.20 -8.24
N ILE A 20 8.46 -1.31 -8.62
CA ILE A 20 7.36 -1.43 -7.65
C ILE A 20 7.54 -2.66 -6.76
N ARG A 21 7.90 -3.81 -7.34
CA ARG A 21 8.19 -5.02 -6.57
C ARG A 21 9.31 -4.81 -5.54
N ALA A 22 10.40 -4.14 -5.94
CA ALA A 22 11.50 -3.84 -5.04
C ALA A 22 11.08 -2.92 -3.88
N VAL A 23 10.24 -1.91 -4.15
CA VAL A 23 9.73 -1.01 -3.10
C VAL A 23 8.89 -1.77 -2.08
N ILE A 24 8.01 -2.65 -2.54
CA ILE A 24 7.18 -3.46 -1.63
C ILE A 24 8.08 -4.33 -0.74
N ASP A 25 9.15 -4.90 -1.30
CA ASP A 25 10.08 -5.73 -0.55
C ASP A 25 10.80 -4.96 0.57
N VAL A 26 11.24 -3.73 0.26
CA VAL A 26 11.86 -2.82 1.24
C VAL A 26 10.87 -2.38 2.32
N VAL A 27 9.63 -2.05 1.95
CA VAL A 27 8.59 -1.67 2.91
C VAL A 27 8.24 -2.84 3.83
N ALA A 28 8.17 -4.05 3.27
CA ALA A 28 7.92 -5.25 4.06
C ALA A 28 9.05 -5.52 5.05
N ASP A 29 10.32 -5.34 4.66
CA ASP A 29 11.47 -5.47 5.56
C ASP A 29 11.44 -4.43 6.68
N ASP A 30 11.09 -3.18 6.35
CA ASP A 30 10.97 -2.08 7.32
C ASP A 30 9.88 -2.37 8.36
N LEU A 31 8.69 -2.81 7.92
CA LEU A 31 7.57 -3.11 8.82
C LEU A 31 7.78 -4.35 9.67
N LEU A 32 8.46 -5.38 9.16
CA LEU A 32 8.68 -6.63 9.87
C LEU A 32 9.96 -6.62 10.72
N GLY A 33 10.86 -5.66 10.51
CA GLY A 33 12.17 -5.63 11.15
C GLY A 33 13.04 -6.86 10.82
N ALA A 34 12.76 -7.56 9.71
CA ALA A 34 13.34 -8.87 9.39
C ALA A 34 13.81 -8.96 7.93
N ALA A 35 15.12 -8.83 7.71
CA ALA A 35 15.75 -8.69 6.39
C ALA A 35 15.89 -9.99 5.55
N SER A 36 15.15 -11.07 5.87
CA SER A 36 15.48 -12.40 5.30
C SER A 36 14.31 -13.36 5.09
N LEU A 37 13.06 -12.88 5.15
CA LEU A 37 11.92 -13.69 4.74
C LEU A 37 11.80 -13.74 3.21
N VAL A 38 11.47 -14.91 2.67
CA VAL A 38 10.97 -14.98 1.29
C VAL A 38 9.66 -14.21 1.17
N PHE A 39 9.42 -13.62 0.01
CA PHE A 39 8.34 -12.66 -0.18
C PHE A 39 6.94 -13.16 0.24
N ALA A 40 6.60 -14.41 -0.09
CA ALA A 40 5.32 -14.98 0.34
C ALA A 40 5.17 -14.99 1.88
N LYS A 41 6.25 -15.29 2.60
CA LYS A 41 6.28 -15.22 4.07
C LYS A 41 6.21 -13.79 4.58
N LYS A 42 6.80 -12.82 3.87
CA LYS A 42 6.66 -11.40 4.20
C LYS A 42 5.19 -10.97 4.13
N LEU A 43 4.46 -11.33 3.07
CA LEU A 43 3.05 -11.00 2.95
C LEU A 43 2.19 -11.63 4.05
N THR A 44 2.41 -12.92 4.35
CA THR A 44 1.71 -13.59 5.44
C THR A 44 1.98 -12.89 6.79
N ALA A 45 3.24 -12.60 7.10
CA ALA A 45 3.62 -11.92 8.32
C ALA A 45 3.00 -10.52 8.44
N LEU A 46 2.97 -9.75 7.35
CA LEU A 46 2.32 -8.43 7.30
C LEU A 46 0.80 -8.52 7.51
N SER A 47 0.16 -9.60 7.05
CA SER A 47 -1.27 -9.83 7.31
C SER A 47 -1.51 -10.22 8.77
N GLU A 48 -0.68 -11.11 9.32
CA GLU A 48 -0.77 -11.57 10.71
C GLU A 48 -0.49 -10.45 11.73
N SER A 49 0.41 -9.51 11.40
CA SER A 49 0.70 -8.34 12.22
C SER A 49 -0.32 -7.21 12.05
N GLY A 50 -1.34 -7.40 11.21
CA GLY A 50 -2.41 -6.43 10.99
C GLY A 50 -2.04 -5.25 10.08
N HIS A 51 -0.89 -5.28 9.41
CA HIS A 51 -0.52 -4.25 8.42
C HIS A 51 -1.29 -4.42 7.10
N LEU A 52 -1.73 -5.65 6.80
CA LEU A 52 -2.51 -5.97 5.60
C LEU A 52 -3.83 -6.67 5.93
N THR A 53 -4.92 -6.24 5.29
CA THR A 53 -6.17 -6.99 5.21
C THR A 53 -6.03 -8.16 4.22
N PRO A 54 -6.90 -9.19 4.29
CA PRO A 54 -6.87 -10.31 3.34
C PRO A 54 -6.95 -9.88 1.88
N THR A 55 -7.79 -8.89 1.57
CA THR A 55 -7.92 -8.35 0.22
C THR A 55 -6.64 -7.63 -0.24
N GLN A 56 -5.98 -6.88 0.67
CA GLN A 56 -4.71 -6.25 0.37
C GLN A 56 -3.61 -7.28 0.14
N HIS A 57 -3.59 -8.37 0.92
CA HIS A 57 -2.65 -9.48 0.75
C HIS A 57 -2.78 -10.11 -0.64
N GLU A 58 -4.00 -10.40 -1.09
CA GLU A 58 -4.26 -10.95 -2.42
C GLU A 58 -3.81 -9.99 -3.54
N ALA A 59 -4.17 -8.71 -3.43
CA ALA A 59 -3.78 -7.68 -4.40
C ALA A 59 -2.24 -7.53 -4.48
N LEU A 60 -1.56 -7.47 -3.33
CA LEU A 60 -0.11 -7.44 -3.25
C LEU A 60 0.53 -8.67 -3.87
N SER A 61 -0.01 -9.85 -3.61
CA SER A 61 0.49 -11.11 -4.19
C SER A 61 0.48 -11.06 -5.71
N ALA A 62 -0.59 -10.52 -6.31
CA ALA A 62 -0.69 -10.36 -7.76
C ALA A 62 0.34 -9.36 -8.31
N VAL A 63 0.47 -8.18 -7.70
CA VAL A 63 1.47 -7.15 -8.09
C VAL A 63 2.87 -7.73 -8.07
N VAL A 64 3.14 -8.53 -7.06
CA VAL A 64 4.42 -9.15 -6.80
C VAL A 64 4.76 -10.18 -7.86
N GLU A 65 3.80 -11.01 -8.25
CA GLU A 65 3.94 -11.94 -9.37
C GLU A 65 4.17 -11.24 -10.70
N VAL A 66 3.51 -10.10 -10.97
CA VAL A 66 3.75 -9.30 -12.18
C VAL A 66 5.20 -8.80 -12.20
N GLY A 67 5.69 -8.22 -11.10
CA GLY A 67 7.08 -7.78 -11.01
C GLY A 67 8.10 -8.92 -11.14
N HIS A 68 7.81 -10.08 -10.56
CA HIS A 68 8.66 -11.28 -10.70
C HIS A 68 8.68 -11.80 -12.15
N ALA A 69 7.51 -11.82 -12.82
CA ALA A 69 7.41 -12.17 -14.22
C ALA A 69 8.19 -11.19 -15.11
N ALA A 70 8.12 -9.89 -14.83
CA ALA A 70 8.87 -8.88 -15.56
C ALA A 70 10.39 -9.05 -15.38
N ALA A 71 10.84 -9.35 -14.16
CA ALA A 71 12.26 -9.52 -13.84
C ALA A 71 12.88 -10.80 -14.42
N HIS A 72 12.17 -11.92 -14.37
CA HIS A 72 12.77 -13.24 -14.67
C HIS A 72 12.20 -13.93 -15.90
N ARG A 73 10.98 -13.57 -16.33
CA ARG A 73 10.26 -14.24 -17.43
C ARG A 73 10.08 -13.35 -18.66
N ALA A 74 10.76 -12.20 -18.70
CA ALA A 74 10.63 -11.19 -19.75
C ALA A 74 9.17 -10.78 -20.04
N HIS A 75 8.29 -10.89 -19.04
CA HIS A 75 6.91 -10.47 -19.18
C HIS A 75 6.85 -8.95 -19.28
N VAL A 76 6.10 -8.45 -20.27
CA VAL A 76 5.84 -7.02 -20.44
C VAL A 76 4.40 -6.76 -20.00
N PRO A 77 4.19 -6.20 -18.80
CA PRO A 77 2.84 -5.86 -18.34
C PRO A 77 2.28 -4.70 -19.17
N SER A 78 0.96 -4.55 -19.19
CA SER A 78 0.33 -3.38 -19.81
C SER A 78 0.49 -2.12 -18.94
N GLU A 79 0.31 -0.94 -19.54
CA GLU A 79 0.27 0.32 -18.77
C GLU A 79 -0.83 0.30 -17.69
N ARG A 80 -1.96 -0.35 -18.00
CA ARG A 80 -3.06 -0.53 -17.05
C ARG A 80 -2.63 -1.38 -15.85
N ASP A 81 -1.87 -2.45 -16.10
CA ASP A 81 -1.35 -3.30 -15.01
C ASP A 81 -0.41 -2.50 -14.11
N VAL A 82 0.50 -1.73 -14.70
CA VAL A 82 1.41 -0.85 -13.95
C VAL A 82 0.67 0.20 -13.12
N LEU A 83 -0.41 0.79 -13.66
CA LEU A 83 -1.26 1.71 -12.91
C LEU A 83 -1.89 1.03 -11.69
N MET A 84 -2.45 -0.17 -11.87
CA MET A 84 -3.02 -0.95 -10.76
C MET A 84 -1.95 -1.31 -9.72
N MET A 85 -0.72 -1.62 -10.15
CA MET A 85 0.40 -1.88 -9.25
C MET A 85 0.75 -0.64 -8.40
N PHE A 86 0.71 0.56 -8.97
CA PHE A 86 0.89 1.81 -8.22
C PHE A 86 -0.23 2.05 -7.21
N GLU A 87 -1.48 1.78 -7.56
CA GLU A 87 -2.63 1.94 -6.65
C GLU A 87 -2.48 1.04 -5.42
N VAL A 88 -2.12 -0.22 -5.63
CA VAL A 88 -1.86 -1.17 -4.55
C VAL A 88 -0.68 -0.71 -3.68
N LEU A 89 0.44 -0.32 -4.30
CA LEU A 89 1.60 0.21 -3.56
C LEU A 89 1.23 1.44 -2.72
N HIS A 90 0.51 2.39 -3.31
CA HIS A 90 0.06 3.60 -2.61
C HIS A 90 -0.80 3.24 -1.39
N HIS A 91 -1.74 2.31 -1.56
CA HIS A 91 -2.60 1.87 -0.47
C HIS A 91 -1.81 1.24 0.69
N VAL A 92 -0.78 0.42 0.38
CA VAL A 92 0.12 -0.17 1.38
C VAL A 92 0.91 0.91 2.10
N LEU A 93 1.50 1.86 1.37
CA LEU A 93 2.26 2.97 1.96
C LEU A 93 1.39 3.84 2.87
N CYS A 94 0.15 4.14 2.46
CA CYS A 94 -0.80 4.88 3.29
C CYS A 94 -1.20 4.10 4.54
N SER A 95 -1.43 2.79 4.44
CA SER A 95 -1.73 1.93 5.59
C SER A 95 -0.57 1.90 6.59
N ALA A 96 0.65 1.73 6.08
CA ALA A 96 1.87 1.60 6.87
C ALA A 96 2.31 2.92 7.54
N TYR A 97 2.25 4.04 6.81
CA TYR A 97 2.89 5.29 7.21
C TYR A 97 1.93 6.49 7.31
N GLY A 98 0.71 6.40 6.76
CA GLY A 98 -0.15 7.58 6.52
C GLY A 98 -0.98 8.09 7.70
N LEU A 99 -1.04 7.36 8.82
CA LEU A 99 -1.86 7.74 9.99
C LEU A 99 -1.09 8.39 11.13
N GLN A 100 0.22 8.59 10.97
CA GLN A 100 1.05 9.25 11.96
C GLN A 100 0.59 10.73 12.07
N ASN A 101 -0.05 11.10 13.19
CA ASN A 101 -0.54 12.45 13.55
C ASN A 101 -1.88 12.94 12.94
N THR A 102 -2.47 12.25 11.96
CA THR A 102 -3.70 12.69 11.29
C THR A 102 -4.96 12.71 12.19
N PRO A 103 -5.22 11.69 13.04
CA PRO A 103 -6.46 11.62 13.81
C PRO A 103 -6.61 12.72 14.88
N SER A 104 -5.52 13.10 15.54
CA SER A 104 -5.50 14.16 16.56
C SER A 104 -5.74 15.52 15.93
N GLU A 105 -5.07 15.83 14.82
CA GLU A 105 -5.26 17.08 14.08
C GLU A 105 -6.66 17.19 13.46
N LEU A 106 -7.24 16.08 13.00
CA LEU A 106 -8.61 16.05 12.49
C LEU A 106 -9.60 16.31 13.62
N LYS A 107 -9.45 15.67 14.78
CA LYS A 107 -10.29 15.94 15.96
C LYS A 107 -10.19 17.39 16.42
N ALA A 108 -8.99 17.97 16.46
CA ALA A 108 -8.77 19.36 16.85
C ALA A 108 -9.49 20.36 15.94
N ARG A 109 -9.61 20.04 14.64
CA ARG A 109 -10.29 20.88 13.63
C ARG A 109 -11.78 20.57 13.47
N THR A 110 -12.27 19.50 14.09
CA THR A 110 -13.68 19.09 13.96
C THR A 110 -14.52 19.88 14.97
N PRO A 111 -15.54 20.65 14.54
CA PRO A 111 -16.40 21.36 15.46
C PRO A 111 -17.07 20.42 16.47
N PRO A 112 -17.23 20.84 17.74
CA PRO A 112 -17.87 20.01 18.74
C PRO A 112 -19.33 19.70 18.35
N LYS A 113 -19.77 18.47 18.65
CA LYS A 113 -21.13 18.04 18.34
C LYS A 113 -22.15 18.98 19.00
N PRO A 114 -23.18 19.47 18.28
CA PRO A 114 -24.24 20.26 18.88
C PRO A 114 -24.87 19.50 20.05
N GLN A 115 -24.88 20.10 21.23
CA GLN A 115 -25.56 19.52 22.37
C GLN A 115 -27.06 19.72 22.17
N VAL A 116 -27.78 18.63 21.86
CA VAL A 116 -29.25 18.66 21.94
C VAL A 116 -29.61 18.87 23.41
N PRO A 117 -30.36 19.92 23.79
CA PRO A 117 -30.76 20.14 25.17
C PRO A 117 -31.49 18.91 25.70
N LYS A 118 -31.03 18.35 26.83
CA LYS A 118 -31.77 17.32 27.59
C LYS A 118 -33.05 17.95 28.13
N GLY A 119 -34.09 17.95 27.31
CA GLY A 119 -35.39 18.53 27.68
C GLY A 119 -36.50 18.40 26.64
N SER A 120 -36.22 18.07 25.37
CA SER A 120 -37.28 18.02 24.34
C SER A 120 -37.99 16.67 24.18
N ARG A 121 -37.88 15.76 25.15
CA ARG A 121 -38.83 14.65 25.31
C ARG A 121 -39.76 14.98 26.46
N ALA A 122 -40.67 15.91 26.21
CA ALA A 122 -41.85 16.12 27.04
C ALA A 122 -43.07 15.99 26.14
N SER A 123 -43.91 15.02 26.49
CA SER A 123 -45.29 14.72 26.04
C SER A 123 -45.48 14.11 24.65
#